data_AF-A0A8H3GLZ7-F1
#
_entry.id   AF-A0A8H3GLZ7-F1
#
_cell.length_a   1.000
_cell.length_b   1.000
_cell.length_c   1.000
_cell.angle_alpha   90.00
_cell.angle_beta   90.00
_cell.angle_gamma   90.00
#
_symmetry.space_group_name_H-M   'P 1'
#
loop_
_entity.id
_entity.type
_entity.pdbx_description
1 polymer ?
#
loop_
_entity_poly.entity_id
_entity_poly.type
_entity_poly.pdbx_seq_one_letter_code
_entity_poly.pdbx_strand_id
1 'polypeptide(L)'
;MSQTFAPEDGDERLQIVFYQSGVGVATDFNASEVLSDESKKAFGTAVASKIRDAYNFIAQNYRDGDHICIFGFSRGAYTARKISGLIDRLGLLSPAEMGKFFVYWKQLNKTLAGEPPRPDKPVPIKCLVTWDTVGSVRNGIQEMVDALQLDDDTLASNVEIALHAISFHENREKFMCTLYSGASPSQTLKQVWFSGAHSDVGGGYAEMELADITLAWVVGEILPFVGIDTDFVEKSLSNNPNKPKWGESKPHNAYASAGLLTRPILGRENRISLMTKDSVLHPSLLLAPDTKGMVTISELKKKLGVSDLQPQTWALNEYEERIRTFWHDVFRDTEVPQFETMNEAEGLV
;
A
#
# COMPACT_ATOMS: atom_id res chain seq x y z
N MET A 1 -6.68 22.49 -6.24
CA MET A 1 -5.71 22.50 -7.35
C MET A 1 -4.35 22.30 -6.71
N SER A 2 -3.77 21.10 -6.83
CA SER A 2 -2.45 20.77 -6.27
C SER A 2 -1.35 21.30 -7.17
N GLN A 3 -0.26 21.75 -6.56
CA GLN A 3 0.90 22.38 -7.19
C GLN A 3 1.67 21.38 -8.08
N THR A 4 2.27 21.88 -9.15
CA THR A 4 3.18 21.15 -10.04
C THR A 4 4.53 21.00 -9.35
N PHE A 5 5.01 19.76 -9.21
CA PHE A 5 6.41 19.47 -8.93
C PHE A 5 6.99 18.85 -10.20
N ALA A 6 8.09 19.40 -10.71
CA ALA A 6 8.81 18.80 -11.83
C ALA A 6 9.76 17.72 -11.29
N PRO A 7 9.98 16.60 -12.02
CA PRO A 7 11.13 15.74 -11.76
C PRO A 7 12.43 16.55 -11.87
N GLU A 8 13.49 16.15 -11.17
CA GLU A 8 14.79 16.86 -11.17
C GLU A 8 15.37 17.06 -12.60
N ASP A 9 14.98 16.22 -13.56
CA ASP A 9 15.45 16.23 -14.95
C ASP A 9 14.70 17.20 -15.91
N GLY A 10 13.81 18.06 -15.40
CA GLY A 10 13.34 19.24 -16.15
C GLY A 10 12.25 19.01 -17.22
N ASP A 11 11.59 17.85 -17.24
CA ASP A 11 10.36 17.64 -18.02
C ASP A 11 9.17 18.22 -17.24
N GLU A 12 8.72 19.43 -17.59
CA GLU A 12 7.58 20.09 -16.95
C GLU A 12 6.27 19.35 -17.26
N ARG A 13 5.95 18.34 -16.44
CA ARG A 13 4.66 17.64 -16.48
C ARG A 13 3.73 18.17 -15.41
N LEU A 14 2.50 18.50 -15.81
CA LEU A 14 1.45 18.86 -14.85
C LEU A 14 1.06 17.63 -14.02
N GLN A 15 1.22 17.71 -12.70
CA GLN A 15 0.80 16.66 -11.77
C GLN A 15 -0.62 16.92 -11.27
N ILE A 16 -1.55 16.02 -11.62
CA ILE A 16 -2.94 16.06 -11.14
C ILE A 16 -3.12 14.95 -10.12
N VAL A 17 -3.52 15.31 -8.90
CA VAL A 17 -3.63 14.38 -7.77
C VAL A 17 -5.10 14.14 -7.42
N PHE A 18 -5.45 12.86 -7.23
CA PHE A 18 -6.72 12.44 -6.65
C PHE A 18 -6.45 11.61 -5.40
N TYR A 19 -7.07 12.01 -4.30
CA TYR A 19 -7.02 11.27 -3.05
C TYR A 19 -8.40 10.73 -2.70
N GLN A 20 -8.42 9.51 -2.17
CA GLN A 20 -9.61 8.88 -1.65
C GLN A 20 -9.31 8.28 -0.28
N SER A 21 -10.16 8.59 0.70
CA SER A 21 -10.03 8.05 2.06
C SER A 21 -10.15 6.52 2.09
N GLY A 22 -9.65 5.88 3.14
CA GLY A 22 -9.75 4.42 3.32
C GLY A 22 -11.20 3.92 3.42
N VAL A 23 -11.40 2.63 3.18
CA VAL A 23 -12.71 1.97 3.39
C VAL A 23 -12.82 1.62 4.88
N GLY A 24 -13.82 2.20 5.56
CA GLY A 24 -14.05 2.06 7.01
C GLY A 24 -14.01 3.39 7.77
N VAL A 25 -13.36 4.43 7.22
CA VAL A 25 -13.23 5.75 7.89
C VAL A 25 -14.58 6.49 7.99
N ALA A 26 -15.53 6.18 7.11
CA ALA A 26 -16.88 6.78 7.13
C ALA A 26 -17.88 6.05 8.07
N THR A 27 -17.46 4.95 8.72
CA THR A 27 -18.28 4.18 9.67
C THR A 27 -17.85 4.34 11.12
N ASP A 28 -16.83 5.17 11.40
CA ASP A 28 -16.37 5.45 12.76
C ASP A 28 -17.20 6.56 13.42
N PHE A 29 -18.44 6.21 13.77
CA PHE A 29 -19.10 6.73 14.96
C PHE A 29 -19.61 5.51 15.75
N ASN A 30 -18.83 5.10 16.76
CA ASN A 30 -18.98 3.91 17.62
C ASN A 30 -18.58 2.56 17.00
N ALA A 31 -17.29 2.24 17.17
CA ALA A 31 -16.72 0.93 16.92
C ALA A 31 -17.40 -0.16 17.79
N SER A 32 -18.29 -0.93 17.17
CA SER A 32 -18.45 -2.35 17.48
C SER A 32 -18.50 -3.10 16.15
N GLU A 33 -17.44 -3.85 15.84
CA GLU A 33 -17.36 -4.77 14.70
C GLU A 33 -18.33 -5.95 14.88
N VAL A 34 -19.64 -5.68 14.87
CA VAL A 34 -20.64 -6.72 14.68
C VAL A 34 -20.86 -6.85 13.17
N LEU A 35 -20.23 -7.87 12.60
CA LEU A 35 -20.25 -8.24 11.19
C LEU A 35 -21.63 -8.81 10.78
N SER A 36 -22.67 -7.98 10.76
CA SER A 36 -23.95 -8.34 10.13
C SER A 36 -23.79 -8.40 8.60
N ASP A 37 -24.63 -9.17 7.91
CA ASP A 37 -24.57 -9.35 6.45
C ASP A 37 -24.88 -8.03 5.70
N GLU A 38 -25.64 -7.14 6.31
CA GLU A 38 -25.93 -5.80 5.82
C GLU A 38 -24.68 -4.92 5.81
N SER A 39 -23.90 -4.92 6.90
CA SER A 39 -22.63 -4.19 7.00
C SER A 39 -21.60 -4.70 5.98
N LYS A 40 -21.57 -6.02 5.73
CA LYS A 40 -20.69 -6.64 4.72
C LYS A 40 -21.05 -6.19 3.30
N LYS A 41 -22.34 -6.17 2.96
CA LYS A 41 -22.82 -5.72 1.64
C LYS A 41 -22.57 -4.23 1.42
N ALA A 42 -22.76 -3.41 2.46
CA ALA A 42 -22.46 -1.99 2.43
C ALA A 42 -20.96 -1.76 2.18
N PHE A 43 -20.08 -2.53 2.84
CA PHE A 43 -18.64 -2.47 2.64
C PHE A 43 -18.24 -2.80 1.19
N GLY A 44 -18.71 -3.92 0.63
CA GLY A 44 -18.41 -4.29 -0.76
C GLY A 44 -18.91 -3.26 -1.78
N THR A 45 -20.08 -2.66 -1.54
CA THR A 45 -20.63 -1.59 -2.37
C THR A 45 -19.77 -0.33 -2.30
N ALA A 46 -19.28 0.03 -1.11
CA ALA A 46 -18.39 1.18 -0.92
C ALA A 46 -17.05 1.00 -1.66
N VAL A 47 -16.44 -0.19 -1.60
CA VAL A 47 -15.23 -0.52 -2.37
C VAL A 47 -15.47 -0.39 -3.87
N ALA A 48 -16.58 -0.94 -4.38
CA ALA A 48 -16.91 -0.86 -5.81
C ALA A 48 -17.13 0.59 -6.29
N SER A 49 -17.81 1.42 -5.49
CA SER A 49 -17.95 2.86 -5.79
C SER A 49 -16.59 3.55 -5.82
N LYS A 50 -15.74 3.26 -4.84
CA LYS A 50 -14.40 3.83 -4.73
C LYS A 50 -13.53 3.52 -5.95
N ILE A 51 -13.54 2.26 -6.41
CA ILE A 51 -12.87 1.82 -7.64
C ILE A 51 -13.40 2.57 -8.86
N ARG A 52 -14.73 2.67 -9.01
CA ARG A 52 -15.36 3.39 -10.13
C ARG A 52 -14.92 4.86 -10.14
N ASP A 53 -14.94 5.52 -8.99
CA ASP A 53 -14.66 6.96 -8.89
C ASP A 53 -13.19 7.26 -9.24
N ALA A 54 -12.26 6.43 -8.75
CA ALA A 54 -10.84 6.52 -9.12
C ALA A 54 -10.60 6.21 -10.60
N TYR A 55 -11.22 5.14 -11.13
CA TYR A 55 -11.14 4.80 -12.55
C TYR A 55 -11.68 5.94 -13.43
N ASN A 56 -12.81 6.54 -13.06
CA ASN A 56 -13.39 7.68 -13.76
C ASN A 56 -12.45 8.89 -13.72
N PHE A 57 -11.83 9.17 -12.57
CA PHE A 57 -10.84 10.26 -12.48
C PHE A 57 -9.70 10.06 -13.48
N ILE A 58 -9.14 8.85 -13.58
CA ILE A 58 -8.08 8.55 -14.56
C ILE A 58 -8.60 8.72 -15.99
N ALA A 59 -9.75 8.10 -16.30
CA ALA A 59 -10.33 8.12 -17.64
C ALA A 59 -10.66 9.53 -18.17
N GLN A 60 -11.00 10.47 -17.27
CA GLN A 60 -11.35 11.85 -17.64
C GLN A 60 -10.14 12.77 -17.79
N ASN A 61 -8.98 12.41 -17.21
CA ASN A 61 -7.81 13.29 -17.17
C ASN A 61 -6.64 12.79 -18.01
N TYR A 62 -6.52 11.48 -18.23
CA TYR A 62 -5.42 10.89 -18.98
C TYR A 62 -5.43 11.31 -20.45
N ARG A 63 -4.24 11.63 -20.97
CA ARG A 63 -3.94 11.78 -22.39
C ARG A 63 -2.80 10.86 -22.77
N ASP A 64 -2.77 10.47 -24.04
CA ASP A 64 -1.69 9.62 -24.57
C ASP A 64 -0.32 10.24 -24.29
N GLY A 65 0.52 9.50 -23.55
CA GLY A 65 1.86 9.93 -23.12
C GLY A 65 1.95 10.32 -21.64
N ASP A 66 0.82 10.45 -20.94
CA ASP A 66 0.82 10.73 -19.50
C ASP A 66 1.30 9.54 -18.68
N HIS A 67 1.85 9.82 -17.49
CA HIS A 67 2.19 8.78 -16.51
C HIS A 67 1.05 8.59 -15.52
N ILE A 68 0.50 7.37 -15.45
CA ILE A 68 -0.43 6.98 -14.38
C ILE A 68 0.36 6.37 -13.23
N CYS A 69 0.25 6.97 -12.05
CA CYS A 69 0.86 6.47 -10.81
C CYS A 69 -0.25 6.18 -9.79
N ILE A 70 -0.32 4.96 -9.27
CA ILE A 70 -1.37 4.52 -8.35
C ILE A 70 -0.75 4.07 -7.04
N PHE A 71 -1.26 4.59 -5.92
CA PHE A 71 -0.76 4.34 -4.58
C PHE A 71 -1.86 3.74 -3.71
N GLY A 72 -1.54 2.77 -2.87
CA GLY A 72 -2.52 2.23 -1.92
C GLY A 72 -1.90 1.50 -0.74
N PHE A 73 -2.50 1.66 0.44
CA PHE A 73 -2.14 0.93 1.66
C PHE A 73 -3.28 0.00 2.07
N SER A 74 -2.96 -1.23 2.50
CA SER A 74 -3.93 -2.19 3.04
C SER A 74 -5.05 -2.53 2.04
N ARG A 75 -6.30 -2.26 2.38
CA ARG A 75 -7.46 -2.38 1.46
C ARG A 75 -7.46 -1.30 0.36
N GLY A 76 -6.77 -0.19 0.57
CA GLY A 76 -6.46 0.77 -0.48
C GLY A 76 -5.50 0.18 -1.52
N ALA A 77 -4.55 -0.67 -1.09
CA ALA A 77 -3.67 -1.40 -2.01
C ALA A 77 -4.45 -2.40 -2.86
N TYR A 78 -5.41 -3.12 -2.26
CA TYR A 78 -6.36 -3.96 -3.00
C TYR A 78 -7.12 -3.13 -4.05
N THR A 79 -7.64 -1.96 -3.66
CA THR A 79 -8.34 -1.05 -4.56
C THR A 79 -7.44 -0.61 -5.72
N ALA A 80 -6.19 -0.23 -5.45
CA ALA A 80 -5.20 0.14 -6.46
C ALA A 80 -4.92 -0.99 -7.47
N ARG A 81 -4.78 -2.24 -6.99
CA ARG A 81 -4.62 -3.43 -7.84
C ARG A 81 -5.83 -3.70 -8.72
N LYS A 82 -7.05 -3.53 -8.20
CA LYS A 82 -8.27 -3.70 -9.00
C LYS A 82 -8.41 -2.61 -10.06
N ILE A 83 -8.02 -1.38 -9.75
CA ILE A 83 -7.97 -0.28 -10.74
C ILE A 83 -6.96 -0.61 -11.84
N SER A 84 -5.76 -1.08 -11.51
CA SER A 84 -4.77 -1.42 -12.55
C SER A 84 -5.25 -2.55 -13.45
N GLY A 85 -5.82 -3.61 -12.88
CA GLY A 85 -6.40 -4.71 -13.66
C GLY A 85 -7.63 -4.32 -14.50
N LEU A 86 -8.40 -3.31 -14.07
CA LEU A 86 -9.47 -2.73 -14.89
C LEU A 86 -8.91 -2.00 -16.12
N ILE A 87 -7.91 -1.16 -15.91
CA ILE A 87 -7.29 -0.39 -16.99
C ILE A 87 -6.64 -1.35 -17.99
N ASP A 88 -5.99 -2.41 -17.52
CA ASP A 88 -5.41 -3.47 -18.36
C ASP A 88 -6.44 -4.14 -19.28
N ARG A 89 -7.67 -4.37 -18.77
CA ARG A 89 -8.72 -5.12 -19.49
C ARG A 89 -9.67 -4.24 -20.32
N LEU A 90 -10.03 -3.07 -19.81
CA LEU A 90 -11.00 -2.15 -20.44
C LEU A 90 -10.35 -0.98 -21.16
N GLY A 91 -9.07 -0.70 -20.91
CA GLY A 91 -8.50 0.61 -21.21
C GLY A 91 -9.16 1.68 -20.34
N LEU A 92 -9.33 2.87 -20.93
CA LEU A 92 -10.04 3.99 -20.33
C LEU A 92 -11.31 4.29 -21.13
N LEU A 93 -12.47 4.16 -20.49
CA LEU A 93 -13.76 4.42 -21.13
C LEU A 93 -13.92 5.89 -21.47
N SER A 94 -14.53 6.16 -22.62
CA SER A 94 -14.97 7.51 -22.97
C SER A 94 -16.05 8.03 -21.98
N PRO A 95 -16.24 9.35 -21.86
CA PRO A 95 -17.30 9.91 -21.01
C PRO A 95 -18.70 9.36 -21.34
N ALA A 96 -18.97 9.07 -22.61
CA ALA A 96 -20.23 8.47 -23.06
C ALA A 96 -20.41 7.02 -22.59
N GLU A 97 -19.30 6.27 -22.45
CA GLU A 97 -19.32 4.87 -22.04
C GLU A 97 -19.27 4.66 -20.53
N MET A 98 -18.84 5.67 -19.76
CA MET A 98 -18.83 5.60 -18.30
C MET A 98 -20.21 5.27 -17.70
N GLY A 99 -21.31 5.66 -18.36
CA GLY A 99 -22.67 5.26 -17.95
C GLY A 99 -22.92 3.74 -17.99
N LYS A 100 -22.11 2.99 -18.75
CA LYS A 100 -22.16 1.52 -18.87
C LYS A 100 -21.11 0.82 -17.99
N PHE A 101 -20.35 1.54 -17.17
CA PHE A 101 -19.26 0.97 -16.37
C PHE A 101 -19.69 -0.29 -15.59
N PHE A 102 -20.82 -0.25 -14.89
CA PHE A 102 -21.31 -1.41 -14.13
C PHE A 102 -21.76 -2.58 -15.01
N VAL A 103 -22.19 -2.32 -16.24
CA VAL A 103 -22.51 -3.38 -17.23
C VAL A 103 -21.21 -4.07 -17.64
N TYR A 104 -20.19 -3.30 -18.02
CA TYR A 104 -18.88 -3.84 -18.40
C TYR A 104 -18.20 -4.57 -17.25
N TRP A 105 -18.31 -4.05 -16.03
CA TRP A 105 -17.86 -4.74 -14.82
C TRP A 105 -18.52 -6.11 -14.65
N LYS A 106 -19.84 -6.18 -14.81
CA LYS A 106 -20.60 -7.45 -14.72
C LYS A 106 -20.26 -8.42 -15.85
N GLN A 107 -19.85 -7.92 -17.00
CA GLN A 107 -19.37 -8.76 -18.10
C GLN A 107 -17.98 -9.31 -17.81
N LEU A 108 -17.06 -8.48 -17.31
CA LEU A 108 -15.72 -8.91 -16.91
C LEU A 108 -15.74 -9.98 -15.82
N ASN A 109 -16.63 -9.83 -14.83
CA ASN A 109 -16.79 -10.79 -13.74
C ASN A 109 -17.74 -11.95 -14.09
N LYS A 110 -18.17 -12.06 -15.36
CA LYS A 110 -19.01 -13.14 -15.90
C LYS A 110 -20.38 -13.30 -15.22
N THR A 111 -20.87 -12.27 -14.53
CA THR A 111 -22.24 -12.27 -13.97
C THR A 111 -23.30 -11.74 -14.95
N LEU A 112 -22.85 -11.19 -16.08
CA LEU A 112 -23.69 -10.75 -17.20
C LEU A 112 -23.06 -11.16 -18.53
N ALA A 113 -23.87 -11.60 -19.49
CA ALA A 113 -23.40 -11.94 -20.82
C ALA A 113 -22.96 -10.71 -21.63
N GLY A 114 -22.05 -10.94 -22.57
CA GLY A 114 -21.51 -9.93 -23.49
C GLY A 114 -20.01 -9.71 -23.28
N GLU A 115 -19.39 -9.02 -24.23
CA GLU A 115 -17.98 -8.69 -24.19
C GLU A 115 -17.82 -7.18 -23.98
N PRO A 116 -17.11 -6.75 -22.92
CA PRO A 116 -16.84 -5.35 -22.71
C PRO A 116 -15.84 -4.84 -23.76
N PRO A 117 -15.77 -3.53 -24.00
CA PRO A 117 -14.77 -2.96 -24.90
C PRO A 117 -13.38 -3.35 -24.42
N ARG A 118 -12.48 -3.56 -25.37
CA ARG A 118 -11.05 -3.77 -25.13
C ARG A 118 -10.28 -2.63 -25.74
N PRO A 119 -9.18 -2.21 -25.10
CA PRO A 119 -8.36 -1.16 -25.67
C PRO A 119 -7.64 -1.65 -26.93
N ASP A 120 -7.64 -0.84 -27.99
CA ASP A 120 -6.83 -1.11 -29.19
C ASP A 120 -5.32 -1.03 -28.91
N LYS A 121 -4.95 -0.20 -27.92
CA LYS A 121 -3.58 -0.03 -27.42
C LYS A 121 -3.58 -0.08 -25.90
N PRO A 122 -2.65 -0.81 -25.26
CA PRO A 122 -2.52 -0.80 -23.80
C PRO A 122 -2.38 0.62 -23.26
N VAL A 123 -3.07 0.89 -22.15
CA VAL A 123 -2.89 2.14 -21.40
C VAL A 123 -1.83 1.87 -20.32
N PRO A 124 -0.61 2.41 -20.45
CA PRO A 124 0.49 2.09 -19.55
C PRO A 124 0.25 2.70 -18.16
N ILE A 125 0.58 1.93 -17.12
CA ILE A 125 0.66 2.40 -15.74
C ILE A 125 2.13 2.53 -15.38
N LYS A 126 2.58 3.76 -15.16
CA LYS A 126 3.99 4.05 -14.90
C LYS A 126 4.45 3.40 -13.60
N CYS A 127 3.68 3.58 -12.53
CA CYS A 127 3.94 2.86 -11.29
C CYS A 127 2.66 2.47 -10.53
N LEU A 128 2.75 1.30 -9.88
CA LEU A 128 1.78 0.80 -8.91
C LEU A 128 2.50 0.55 -7.58
N VAL A 129 2.27 1.42 -6.62
CA VAL A 129 2.91 1.38 -5.31
C VAL A 129 1.90 0.91 -4.27
N THR A 130 2.26 -0.16 -3.56
CA THR A 130 1.40 -0.76 -2.55
C THR A 130 2.13 -0.95 -1.23
N TRP A 131 1.44 -0.64 -0.14
CA TRP A 131 1.87 -1.00 1.20
C TRP A 131 0.96 -2.10 1.71
N ASP A 132 1.58 -3.22 2.04
CA ASP A 132 1.05 -4.31 2.84
C ASP A 132 -0.37 -4.75 2.45
N THR A 133 -0.52 -5.23 1.21
CA THR A 133 -1.84 -5.48 0.63
C THR A 133 -2.62 -6.54 1.40
N VAL A 134 -3.79 -6.18 1.90
CA VAL A 134 -4.76 -7.14 2.46
C VAL A 134 -5.82 -7.38 1.38
N GLY A 135 -5.74 -8.54 0.74
CA GLY A 135 -6.63 -8.94 -0.35
C GLY A 135 -8.04 -9.30 0.12
N SER A 136 -8.82 -9.92 -0.77
CA SER A 136 -10.09 -10.55 -0.38
C SER A 136 -9.82 -11.64 0.65
N VAL A 137 -10.37 -11.49 1.85
CA VAL A 137 -10.22 -12.53 2.87
C VAL A 137 -11.10 -13.71 2.43
N ARG A 138 -10.46 -14.82 2.03
CA ARG A 138 -11.10 -16.04 1.53
C ARG A 138 -11.12 -17.16 2.59
N ASN A 139 -11.60 -16.90 3.81
CA ASN A 139 -11.68 -17.93 4.87
C ASN A 139 -13.14 -18.30 5.24
N GLY A 140 -13.92 -18.76 4.26
CA GLY A 140 -15.18 -19.51 4.46
C GLY A 140 -16.38 -18.79 5.10
N ILE A 141 -16.21 -17.59 5.64
CA ILE A 141 -17.25 -16.74 6.26
C ILE A 141 -17.35 -15.36 5.55
N GLN A 142 -16.41 -15.11 4.64
CA GLN A 142 -16.13 -13.81 4.08
C GLN A 142 -16.01 -13.93 2.57
N GLU A 143 -17.00 -13.39 1.86
CA GLU A 143 -16.81 -12.97 0.48
C GLU A 143 -16.79 -11.45 0.53
N MET A 144 -15.59 -10.84 0.55
CA MET A 144 -15.52 -9.54 -0.12
C MET A 144 -15.87 -9.86 -1.57
N VAL A 145 -16.95 -9.29 -2.09
CA VAL A 145 -17.36 -9.45 -3.49
C VAL A 145 -16.11 -9.22 -4.31
N ASP A 146 -15.54 -10.29 -4.88
CA ASP A 146 -14.31 -10.22 -5.64
C ASP A 146 -14.58 -9.26 -6.79
N ALA A 147 -14.04 -8.04 -6.64
CA ALA A 147 -14.14 -7.03 -7.65
C ALA A 147 -13.52 -7.64 -8.91
N LEU A 148 -14.39 -7.98 -9.86
CA LEU A 148 -14.07 -8.45 -11.21
C LEU A 148 -13.63 -9.91 -11.36
N GLN A 149 -13.64 -10.73 -10.30
CA GLN A 149 -12.99 -12.06 -10.30
C GLN A 149 -11.55 -11.98 -10.85
N LEU A 150 -10.88 -10.85 -10.58
CA LEU A 150 -9.47 -10.69 -10.88
C LEU A 150 -8.69 -11.36 -9.77
N ASP A 151 -7.73 -12.20 -10.12
CA ASP A 151 -6.83 -12.77 -9.13
C ASP A 151 -6.11 -11.63 -8.37
N ASP A 152 -6.24 -11.61 -7.05
CA ASP A 152 -5.78 -10.51 -6.19
C ASP A 152 -4.24 -10.37 -6.16
N ASP A 153 -3.55 -11.43 -6.58
CA ASP A 153 -2.10 -11.55 -6.59
C ASP A 153 -1.47 -11.26 -7.96
N THR A 154 -2.21 -11.38 -9.07
CA THR A 154 -1.60 -11.23 -10.41
C THR A 154 -1.32 -9.76 -10.74
N LEU A 155 -0.07 -9.45 -11.10
CA LEU A 155 0.30 -8.12 -11.56
C LEU A 155 -0.27 -7.85 -12.96
N ALA A 156 -0.98 -6.73 -13.12
CA ALA A 156 -1.55 -6.31 -14.40
C ALA A 156 -0.44 -6.08 -15.45
N SER A 157 -0.68 -6.49 -16.70
CA SER A 157 0.36 -6.55 -17.73
C SER A 157 0.83 -5.18 -18.23
N ASN A 158 -0.03 -4.17 -18.07
CA ASN A 158 0.24 -2.78 -18.41
C ASN A 158 1.01 -1.98 -17.34
N VAL A 159 1.39 -2.60 -16.21
CA VAL A 159 2.19 -1.94 -15.16
C VAL A 159 3.68 -2.02 -15.50
N GLU A 160 4.37 -0.89 -15.58
CA GLU A 160 5.83 -0.86 -15.82
C GLU A 160 6.62 -1.16 -14.55
N ILE A 161 6.30 -0.47 -13.44
CA ILE A 161 7.01 -0.56 -12.16
C ILE A 161 6.00 -0.84 -11.05
N ALA A 162 6.17 -1.96 -10.34
CA ALA A 162 5.37 -2.33 -9.18
C ALA A 162 6.26 -2.36 -7.94
N LEU A 163 5.90 -1.55 -6.95
CA LEU A 163 6.57 -1.49 -5.65
C LEU A 163 5.63 -2.02 -4.58
N HIS A 164 6.09 -2.95 -3.75
CA HIS A 164 5.31 -3.53 -2.67
C HIS A 164 6.13 -3.58 -1.39
N ALA A 165 5.82 -2.67 -0.44
CA ALA A 165 6.39 -2.70 0.90
C ALA A 165 5.56 -3.64 1.79
N ILE A 166 6.19 -4.67 2.36
CA ILE A 166 5.50 -5.74 3.09
C ILE A 166 5.97 -5.77 4.54
N SER A 167 5.04 -5.81 5.48
CA SER A 167 5.36 -5.93 6.91
C SER A 167 5.81 -7.34 7.28
N PHE A 168 6.96 -7.47 7.94
CA PHE A 168 7.46 -8.77 8.39
C PHE A 168 6.76 -9.25 9.67
N HIS A 169 6.42 -8.33 10.58
CA HIS A 169 6.01 -8.70 11.93
C HIS A 169 4.48 -8.71 12.14
N GLU A 170 3.66 -8.34 11.15
CA GLU A 170 2.19 -8.44 11.28
C GLU A 170 1.75 -9.88 11.60
N ASN A 171 0.87 -10.03 12.58
CA ASN A 171 0.56 -11.32 13.21
C ASN A 171 -0.93 -11.61 13.45
N ARG A 172 -1.82 -10.84 12.81
CA ARG A 172 -3.25 -11.12 12.74
C ARG A 172 -3.55 -11.93 11.47
N GLU A 173 -4.21 -13.08 11.63
CA GLU A 173 -4.56 -13.98 10.51
C GLU A 173 -5.38 -13.26 9.42
N LYS A 174 -6.32 -12.39 9.82
CA LYS A 174 -7.15 -11.61 8.87
C LYS A 174 -6.38 -10.51 8.11
N PHE A 175 -5.10 -10.30 8.41
CA PHE A 175 -4.23 -9.30 7.78
C PHE A 175 -3.03 -9.95 7.06
N MET A 176 -3.15 -11.24 6.69
CA MET A 176 -2.14 -11.88 5.88
C MET A 176 -2.02 -11.21 4.51
N CYS A 177 -0.78 -10.90 4.13
CA CYS A 177 -0.50 -10.10 2.95
C CYS A 177 -0.67 -10.89 1.66
N THR A 178 -1.27 -10.26 0.65
CA THR A 178 -1.35 -10.79 -0.71
C THR A 178 -0.13 -10.33 -1.51
N LEU A 179 0.81 -11.25 -1.74
CA LEU A 179 1.98 -10.99 -2.59
C LEU A 179 1.59 -10.88 -4.06
N TYR A 180 2.39 -10.18 -4.85
CA TYR A 180 2.27 -10.19 -6.30
C TYR A 180 2.84 -11.48 -6.90
N SER A 181 2.24 -11.92 -7.99
CA SER A 181 2.65 -13.00 -8.87
C SER A 181 2.52 -12.57 -10.35
N GLY A 182 3.07 -13.37 -11.26
CA GLY A 182 2.84 -13.19 -12.70
C GLY A 182 3.53 -12.01 -13.39
N ALA A 183 4.47 -11.34 -12.73
CA ALA A 183 5.26 -10.28 -13.37
C ALA A 183 6.07 -10.82 -14.56
N SER A 184 5.99 -10.15 -15.70
CA SER A 184 6.75 -10.51 -16.90
C SER A 184 8.18 -9.95 -16.84
N PRO A 185 9.13 -10.47 -17.66
CA PRO A 185 10.51 -9.95 -17.70
C PRO A 185 10.63 -8.48 -18.13
N SER A 186 9.60 -7.88 -18.72
CA SER A 186 9.59 -6.46 -19.10
C SER A 186 9.08 -5.54 -17.99
N GLN A 187 8.58 -6.10 -16.88
CA GLN A 187 8.06 -5.36 -15.74
C GLN A 187 9.10 -5.36 -14.61
N THR A 188 9.18 -4.27 -13.88
CA THR A 188 9.97 -4.21 -12.64
C THR A 188 9.05 -4.48 -11.46
N LEU A 189 9.21 -5.60 -10.77
CA LEU A 189 8.49 -5.91 -9.53
C LEU A 189 9.48 -5.94 -8.35
N LYS A 190 9.33 -5.01 -7.42
CA LYS A 190 10.08 -4.97 -6.16
C LYS A 190 9.14 -5.28 -4.99
N GLN A 191 9.25 -6.48 -4.43
CA GLN A 191 8.54 -6.89 -3.21
C GLN A 191 9.53 -6.96 -2.06
N VAL A 192 9.48 -5.98 -1.17
CA VAL A 192 10.51 -5.78 -0.14
C VAL A 192 9.88 -5.93 1.24
N TRP A 193 10.49 -6.76 2.07
CA TRP A 193 10.08 -7.01 3.44
C TRP A 193 10.72 -5.99 4.39
N PHE A 194 9.89 -5.24 5.10
CA PHE A 194 10.26 -4.21 6.06
C PHE A 194 10.00 -4.65 7.50
N SER A 195 10.73 -4.06 8.43
CA SER A 195 10.45 -4.17 9.86
C SER A 195 9.07 -3.61 10.20
N GLY A 196 8.50 -4.05 11.33
CA GLY A 196 7.19 -3.62 11.80
C GLY A 196 6.01 -4.51 11.45
N ALA A 197 4.87 -4.23 12.08
CA ALA A 197 3.54 -4.74 11.72
C ALA A 197 2.87 -3.87 10.62
N HIS A 198 1.59 -4.11 10.33
CA HIS A 198 0.90 -3.53 9.18
C HIS A 198 1.01 -2.00 9.09
N SER A 199 0.71 -1.27 10.18
CA SER A 199 0.79 0.19 10.23
C SER A 199 2.17 0.74 10.56
N ASP A 200 3.12 -0.11 10.98
CA ASP A 200 4.54 0.26 10.99
C ASP A 200 5.13 0.35 9.59
N VAL A 201 4.50 -0.30 8.60
CA VAL A 201 4.93 -0.22 7.20
C VAL A 201 4.12 0.80 6.41
N GLY A 202 2.79 0.84 6.60
CA GLY A 202 1.92 1.74 5.84
C GLY A 202 1.57 3.07 6.53
N GLY A 203 1.99 3.27 7.77
CA GLY A 203 1.64 4.44 8.59
C GLY A 203 0.35 4.28 9.39
N GLY A 204 0.18 5.15 10.39
CA GLY A 204 -1.04 5.25 11.22
C GLY A 204 -0.84 5.04 12.73
N TYR A 205 0.36 4.66 13.18
CA TYR A 205 0.74 4.75 14.59
C TYR A 205 1.26 6.15 14.94
N ALA A 206 1.24 6.48 16.23
CA ALA A 206 1.84 7.72 16.72
C ALA A 206 3.37 7.68 16.56
N GLU A 207 3.98 6.54 16.88
CA GLU A 207 5.36 6.21 16.57
C GLU A 207 5.43 5.69 15.12
N MET A 208 5.84 6.57 14.20
CA MET A 208 5.80 6.33 12.74
C MET A 208 7.17 6.04 12.12
N GLU A 209 8.23 5.91 12.91
CA GLU A 209 9.60 5.83 12.42
C GLU A 209 9.87 4.66 11.47
N LEU A 210 9.19 3.52 11.67
CA LEU A 210 9.30 2.39 10.75
C LEU A 210 8.60 2.66 9.42
N ALA A 211 7.51 3.45 9.44
CA ALA A 211 6.75 3.81 8.25
C ALA A 211 7.49 4.88 7.45
N ASP A 212 8.20 5.79 8.13
CA ASP A 212 9.06 6.79 7.52
C ASP A 212 10.16 6.15 6.65
N ILE A 213 10.71 5.01 7.08
CA ILE A 213 11.69 4.24 6.30
C ILE A 213 11.06 3.73 4.99
N THR A 214 9.85 3.20 5.04
CA THR A 214 9.20 2.66 3.84
C THR A 214 8.77 3.78 2.89
N LEU A 215 8.40 4.95 3.43
CA LEU A 215 8.13 6.16 2.67
C LEU A 215 9.39 6.66 1.96
N ALA A 216 10.52 6.73 2.67
CA ALA A 216 11.82 7.10 2.07
C ALA A 216 12.22 6.15 0.93
N TRP A 217 12.04 4.84 1.13
CA TRP A 217 12.25 3.85 0.07
C TRP A 217 11.42 4.16 -1.17
N VAL A 218 10.10 4.29 -1.01
CA VAL A 218 9.19 4.56 -2.14
C VAL A 218 9.53 5.86 -2.84
N VAL A 219 9.80 6.94 -2.09
CA VAL A 219 10.16 8.23 -2.67
C VAL A 219 11.40 8.07 -3.55
N GLY A 220 12.47 7.47 -3.04
CA GLY A 220 13.68 7.23 -3.82
C GLY A 220 13.46 6.41 -5.10
N GLU A 221 12.53 5.45 -5.07
CA GLU A 221 12.20 4.62 -6.24
C GLU A 221 11.39 5.36 -7.31
N ILE A 222 10.61 6.39 -6.94
CA ILE A 222 9.70 7.09 -7.86
C ILE A 222 10.16 8.50 -8.26
N LEU A 223 11.12 9.09 -7.54
CA LEU A 223 11.70 10.40 -7.84
C LEU A 223 12.11 10.60 -9.32
N PRO A 224 12.65 9.59 -10.03
CA PRO A 224 13.03 9.77 -11.43
C PRO A 224 11.85 10.07 -12.39
N PHE A 225 10.60 9.86 -11.96
CA PHE A 225 9.44 10.03 -12.84
C PHE A 225 8.18 10.60 -12.17
N VAL A 226 8.24 10.94 -10.88
CA VAL A 226 7.18 11.63 -10.13
C VAL A 226 7.77 12.86 -9.46
N GLY A 227 7.14 14.02 -9.65
CA GLY A 227 7.53 15.24 -8.96
C GLY A 227 7.13 15.18 -7.48
N ILE A 228 8.12 15.25 -6.60
CA ILE A 228 7.94 15.22 -5.15
C ILE A 228 8.71 16.39 -4.54
N ASP A 229 8.08 17.08 -3.60
CA ASP A 229 8.73 18.04 -2.72
C ASP A 229 9.61 17.29 -1.70
N THR A 230 10.85 17.01 -2.07
CA THR A 230 11.80 16.28 -1.24
C THR A 230 12.14 17.03 0.04
N ASP A 231 12.20 18.35 -0.01
CA ASP A 231 12.44 19.19 1.17
C ASP A 231 11.28 19.05 2.19
N PHE A 232 10.03 19.07 1.72
CA PHE A 232 8.87 18.84 2.59
C PHE A 232 8.90 17.44 3.21
N VAL A 233 9.24 16.41 2.44
CA VAL A 233 9.34 15.04 2.94
C VAL A 233 10.47 14.93 3.97
N GLU A 234 11.67 15.42 3.66
CA GLU A 234 12.83 15.42 4.56
C GLU A 234 12.51 16.08 5.91
N LYS A 235 11.86 17.25 5.88
CA LYS A 235 11.38 17.93 7.09
C LYS A 235 10.37 17.09 7.87
N SER A 236 9.41 16.48 7.17
CA SER A 236 8.36 15.66 7.79
C SER A 236 8.96 14.44 8.50
N LEU A 237 9.94 13.77 7.86
CA LEU A 237 10.59 12.58 8.40
C LEU A 237 11.53 12.89 9.57
N SER A 238 12.08 14.10 9.66
CA SER A 238 13.06 14.51 10.69
C SER A 238 12.44 15.17 11.93
N ASN A 239 11.12 15.33 12.00
CA ASN A 239 10.43 16.15 13.00
C ASN A 239 10.34 15.54 14.43
N ASN A 240 11.00 14.41 14.70
CA ASN A 240 11.05 13.80 16.04
C ASN A 240 12.50 13.72 16.56
N PRO A 241 12.92 14.55 17.54
CA PRO A 241 14.28 14.54 18.09
C PRO A 241 14.60 13.29 18.91
N ASN A 242 13.57 12.58 19.39
CA ASN A 242 13.72 11.42 20.27
C ASN A 242 13.52 10.10 19.51
N LYS A 243 13.42 10.16 18.18
CA LYS A 243 13.17 8.97 17.39
C LYS A 243 14.36 8.00 17.47
N PRO A 244 14.11 6.68 17.53
CA PRO A 244 15.18 5.69 17.48
C PRO A 244 16.04 5.82 16.21
N LYS A 245 17.24 5.24 16.25
CA LYS A 245 18.09 5.16 15.06
C LYS A 245 17.38 4.41 13.94
N TRP A 246 17.81 4.69 12.70
CA TRP A 246 17.29 4.04 11.50
C TRP A 246 17.15 2.52 11.67
N GLY A 247 15.91 2.02 11.62
CA GLY A 247 15.58 0.60 11.71
C GLY A 247 15.61 -0.02 13.11
N GLU A 248 16.00 0.71 14.16
CA GLU A 248 16.07 0.21 15.54
C GLU A 248 14.76 0.39 16.33
N SER A 249 13.75 1.03 15.74
CA SER A 249 12.42 1.15 16.35
C SER A 249 11.80 -0.21 16.61
N LYS A 250 11.21 -0.36 17.80
CA LYS A 250 10.57 -1.59 18.21
C LYS A 250 9.25 -1.80 17.45
N PRO A 251 9.07 -2.93 16.73
CA PRO A 251 7.81 -3.23 16.06
C PRO A 251 6.60 -3.23 17.00
N HIS A 252 5.47 -2.70 16.53
CA HIS A 252 4.21 -2.83 17.25
C HIS A 252 3.68 -4.26 17.13
N ASN A 253 3.15 -4.80 18.23
CA ASN A 253 2.49 -6.11 18.22
C ASN A 253 0.98 -5.94 17.99
N ALA A 254 0.56 -5.87 16.72
CA ALA A 254 -0.82 -5.57 16.34
C ALA A 254 -1.85 -6.55 16.95
N TYR A 255 -1.57 -7.85 17.00
CA TYR A 255 -2.46 -8.81 17.67
C TYR A 255 -2.52 -8.60 19.19
N ALA A 256 -1.40 -8.28 19.84
CA ALA A 256 -1.38 -7.98 21.26
C ALA A 256 -2.00 -6.60 21.59
N SER A 257 -2.05 -5.66 20.65
CA SER A 257 -2.77 -4.41 20.83
C SER A 257 -4.28 -4.56 20.61
N ALA A 258 -4.73 -5.62 19.93
CA ALA A 258 -6.15 -5.91 19.78
C ALA A 258 -6.81 -6.29 21.12
N GLY A 259 -8.07 -5.86 21.29
CA GLY A 259 -8.89 -6.15 22.46
C GLY A 259 -9.05 -7.65 22.72
N LEU A 260 -9.16 -8.04 24.00
CA LEU A 260 -9.15 -9.44 24.42
C LEU A 260 -10.29 -10.26 23.75
N LEU A 261 -11.44 -9.62 23.53
CA LEU A 261 -12.62 -10.25 22.90
C LEU A 261 -12.50 -10.36 21.37
N THR A 262 -11.69 -9.52 20.72
CA THR A 262 -11.55 -9.52 19.25
C THR A 262 -10.45 -10.45 18.77
N ARG A 263 -9.42 -10.70 19.58
CA ARG A 263 -8.30 -11.59 19.27
C ARG A 263 -8.70 -12.98 18.74
N PRO A 264 -9.65 -13.72 19.36
CA PRO A 264 -10.08 -15.02 18.82
C PRO A 264 -10.67 -14.93 17.39
N ILE A 265 -11.30 -13.81 17.04
CA ILE A 265 -11.91 -13.57 15.73
C ILE A 265 -10.85 -13.19 14.70
N LEU A 266 -9.87 -12.37 15.11
CA LEU A 266 -8.76 -11.95 14.26
C LEU A 266 -7.81 -13.09 13.90
N GLY A 267 -7.71 -14.11 14.76
CA GLY A 267 -6.76 -15.20 14.62
C GLY A 267 -5.31 -14.75 14.78
N ARG A 268 -4.41 -15.70 15.05
CA ARG A 268 -2.98 -15.42 15.20
C ARG A 268 -2.19 -16.26 14.21
N GLU A 269 -1.51 -15.58 13.31
CA GLU A 269 -0.63 -16.18 12.31
C GLU A 269 0.65 -15.34 12.22
N ASN A 270 1.69 -15.82 11.54
CA ASN A 270 2.85 -14.99 11.20
C ASN A 270 3.18 -15.14 9.72
N ARG A 271 3.99 -14.21 9.21
CA ARG A 271 4.23 -14.10 7.76
C ARG A 271 5.39 -14.93 7.24
N ILE A 272 6.04 -15.69 8.10
CA ILE A 272 7.20 -16.50 7.73
C ILE A 272 6.87 -17.58 6.69
N SER A 273 5.59 -17.97 6.60
CA SER A 273 5.08 -18.93 5.62
C SER A 273 5.08 -18.38 4.19
N LEU A 274 4.97 -17.05 4.04
CA LEU A 274 4.96 -16.36 2.74
C LEU A 274 6.37 -16.11 2.18
N MET A 275 7.41 -16.29 3.00
CA MET A 275 8.78 -15.97 2.63
C MET A 275 9.52 -17.17 2.03
N THR A 276 10.34 -16.87 1.03
CA THR A 276 11.19 -17.82 0.30
C THR A 276 12.65 -17.35 0.33
N LYS A 277 13.57 -18.15 -0.23
CA LYS A 277 14.99 -17.76 -0.33
C LYS A 277 15.22 -16.56 -1.24
N ASP A 278 14.28 -16.29 -2.15
CA ASP A 278 14.32 -15.18 -3.10
C ASP A 278 13.60 -13.93 -2.56
N SER A 279 13.07 -13.99 -1.34
CA SER A 279 12.45 -12.83 -0.69
C SER A 279 13.50 -11.76 -0.40
N VAL A 280 13.21 -10.52 -0.82
CA VAL A 280 14.10 -9.38 -0.64
C VAL A 280 13.80 -8.68 0.69
N LEU A 281 14.83 -8.48 1.50
CA LEU A 281 14.72 -7.83 2.80
C LEU A 281 15.26 -6.41 2.73
N HIS A 282 14.54 -5.47 3.31
CA HIS A 282 15.12 -4.15 3.55
C HIS A 282 16.15 -4.25 4.69
N PRO A 283 17.34 -3.59 4.62
CA PRO A 283 18.36 -3.67 5.66
C PRO A 283 17.88 -3.29 7.07
N SER A 284 16.89 -2.38 7.18
CA SER A 284 16.30 -2.02 8.47
C SER A 284 15.68 -3.21 9.21
N LEU A 285 15.25 -4.24 8.50
CA LEU A 285 14.69 -5.45 9.10
C LEU A 285 15.70 -6.20 9.98
N LEU A 286 16.98 -6.12 9.65
CA LEU A 286 18.05 -6.78 10.41
C LEU A 286 18.46 -5.98 11.67
N LEU A 287 18.04 -4.73 11.77
CA LEU A 287 18.33 -3.83 12.90
C LEU A 287 17.22 -3.83 13.95
N ALA A 288 16.02 -4.29 13.57
CA ALA A 288 14.85 -4.26 14.42
C ALA A 288 15.00 -5.17 15.65
N PRO A 289 14.64 -4.69 16.85
CA PRO A 289 14.70 -5.51 18.05
C PRO A 289 13.56 -6.54 18.08
N ASP A 290 13.85 -7.71 18.66
CA ASP A 290 12.84 -8.74 18.85
C ASP A 290 11.69 -8.24 19.75
N THR A 291 10.45 -8.50 19.32
CA THR A 291 9.25 -8.18 20.08
C THR A 291 8.53 -9.45 20.53
N LYS A 292 8.19 -9.52 21.82
CA LYS A 292 7.56 -10.69 22.43
C LYS A 292 6.30 -11.10 21.66
N GLY A 293 6.25 -12.38 21.28
CA GLY A 293 5.10 -12.96 20.60
C GLY A 293 4.99 -12.62 19.11
N MET A 294 6.05 -12.07 18.52
CA MET A 294 6.17 -11.81 17.09
C MET A 294 7.25 -12.72 16.50
N VAL A 295 7.25 -12.85 15.17
CA VAL A 295 8.29 -13.59 14.46
C VAL A 295 9.65 -12.92 14.60
N THR A 296 10.71 -13.71 14.64
CA THR A 296 12.10 -13.26 14.80
C THR A 296 12.95 -13.57 13.57
N ILE A 297 14.08 -12.87 13.43
CA ILE A 297 15.09 -13.16 12.40
C ILE A 297 15.65 -14.58 12.53
N SER A 298 15.79 -15.09 13.76
CA SER A 298 16.26 -16.45 14.02
C SER A 298 15.30 -17.50 13.47
N GLU A 299 13.99 -17.28 13.63
CA GLU A 299 12.98 -18.16 13.03
C GLU A 299 13.01 -18.08 11.50
N LEU A 300 13.23 -16.90 10.92
CA LEU A 300 13.32 -16.73 9.47
C LEU A 300 14.53 -17.48 8.90
N LYS A 301 15.71 -17.32 9.52
CA LYS A 301 16.93 -18.07 9.18
C LYS A 301 16.69 -19.58 9.22
N LYS A 302 16.04 -20.07 10.27
CA LYS A 302 15.66 -21.48 10.40
C LYS A 302 14.71 -21.93 9.29
N LYS A 303 13.70 -21.12 8.95
CA LYS A 303 12.73 -21.40 7.87
C LYS A 303 13.39 -21.46 6.51
N LEU A 304 14.32 -20.55 6.22
CA LEU A 304 15.02 -20.49 4.94
C LEU A 304 16.22 -21.46 4.86
N GLY A 305 16.67 -22.00 5.99
CA GLY A 305 17.84 -22.88 6.05
C GLY A 305 19.14 -22.14 5.72
N VAL A 306 19.28 -20.90 6.20
CA VAL A 306 20.45 -20.04 5.97
C VAL A 306 21.02 -19.54 7.30
N SER A 307 22.34 -19.35 7.37
CA SER A 307 23.01 -18.79 8.54
C SER A 307 23.02 -17.25 8.54
N ASP A 308 22.98 -16.65 7.35
CA ASP A 308 23.01 -15.21 7.11
C ASP A 308 21.91 -14.79 6.14
N LEU A 309 21.36 -13.61 6.38
CA LEU A 309 20.32 -12.97 5.55
C LEU A 309 20.86 -11.78 4.74
N GLN A 310 22.12 -11.38 4.92
CA GLN A 310 22.73 -10.30 4.14
C GLN A 310 22.60 -10.52 2.62
N PRO A 311 22.76 -11.74 2.06
CA PRO A 311 22.57 -11.96 0.62
C PRO A 311 21.15 -11.69 0.11
N GLN A 312 20.15 -11.69 1.00
CA GLN A 312 18.76 -11.36 0.70
C GLN A 312 18.45 -9.87 0.89
N THR A 313 19.38 -9.10 1.44
CA THR A 313 19.18 -7.65 1.63
C THR A 313 19.47 -6.86 0.37
N TRP A 314 18.70 -5.80 0.16
CA TRP A 314 18.91 -4.85 -0.93
C TRP A 314 19.70 -3.62 -0.44
N ALA A 315 20.46 -2.98 -1.33
CA ALA A 315 21.21 -1.76 -1.01
C ALA A 315 20.29 -0.53 -0.97
N LEU A 316 20.40 0.32 0.05
CA LEU A 316 19.59 1.55 0.12
C LEU A 316 19.75 2.39 -1.14
N ASN A 317 18.65 2.95 -1.64
CA ASN A 317 18.71 3.92 -2.73
C ASN A 317 19.31 5.26 -2.26
N GLU A 318 19.66 6.14 -3.20
CA GLU A 318 20.36 7.39 -2.88
C GLU A 318 19.55 8.29 -1.93
N TYR A 319 18.23 8.32 -2.08
CA TYR A 319 17.35 9.09 -1.20
C TYR A 319 17.28 8.48 0.20
N GLU A 320 17.15 7.17 0.32
CA GLU A 320 17.21 6.46 1.62
C GLU A 320 18.54 6.70 2.33
N GLU A 321 19.66 6.65 1.62
CA GLU A 321 20.98 6.96 2.18
C GLU A 321 21.08 8.40 2.70
N ARG A 322 20.51 9.35 1.96
CA ARG A 322 20.39 10.75 2.40
C ARG A 322 19.54 10.85 3.67
N ILE A 323 18.31 10.30 3.68
CA ILE A 323 17.43 10.32 4.86
C ILE A 323 18.09 9.65 6.06
N ARG A 324 18.78 8.52 5.88
CA ARG A 324 19.50 7.81 6.94
C ARG A 324 20.61 8.68 7.54
N THR A 325 21.31 9.45 6.72
CA THR A 325 22.39 10.35 7.16
C THR A 325 21.85 11.50 8.01
N PHE A 326 20.77 12.14 7.57
CA PHE A 326 20.11 13.25 8.27
C PHE A 326 19.03 12.77 9.24
N TRP A 327 19.01 11.48 9.60
CA TRP A 327 17.89 10.90 10.35
C TRP A 327 17.59 11.68 11.62
N HIS A 328 18.61 12.08 12.38
CA HIS A 328 18.42 12.83 13.63
C HIS A 328 18.63 14.34 13.49
N ASP A 329 18.71 14.86 12.26
CA ASP A 329 18.93 16.28 12.01
C ASP A 329 17.58 16.99 12.12
N VAL A 330 17.29 17.47 13.33
CA VAL A 330 15.99 18.03 13.67
C VAL A 330 15.84 19.44 13.09
N PHE A 331 15.26 19.56 11.90
CA PHE A 331 14.75 20.84 11.42
C PHE A 331 13.35 21.06 12.00
N ARG A 332 13.27 21.62 13.21
CA ARG A 332 11.99 22.09 13.77
C ARG A 332 11.55 23.34 13.03
N ASP A 333 10.87 23.16 11.91
CA ASP A 333 10.16 24.24 11.23
C ASP A 333 8.69 24.21 11.67
N THR A 334 8.18 25.32 12.20
CA THR A 334 6.78 25.42 12.68
C THR A 334 5.75 25.38 11.55
N GLU A 335 6.21 25.37 10.30
CA GLU A 335 5.37 25.33 9.09
C GLU A 335 5.04 23.92 8.59
N VAL A 336 5.62 22.85 9.16
CA VAL A 336 5.17 21.49 8.86
C VAL A 336 3.75 21.32 9.43
N PRO A 337 2.74 20.99 8.61
CA PRO A 337 1.38 20.79 9.11
C PRO A 337 1.39 19.74 10.22
N GLN A 338 0.97 20.12 11.42
CA GLN A 338 0.64 19.14 12.43
C GLN A 338 -0.63 18.44 11.96
N PHE A 339 -0.50 17.18 11.57
CA PHE A 339 -1.65 16.33 11.36
C PHE A 339 -2.20 15.97 12.74
N GLU A 340 -3.40 16.45 13.08
CA GLU A 340 -4.05 16.14 14.34
C GLU A 340 -4.04 14.62 14.56
N THR A 341 -3.36 14.17 15.61
CA THR A 341 -3.45 12.78 16.03
C THR A 341 -4.80 12.58 16.72
N MET A 342 -5.40 11.39 16.59
CA MET A 342 -6.78 11.14 17.08
C MET A 342 -7.03 11.45 18.57
N ASN A 343 -5.98 11.63 19.38
CA ASN A 343 -6.11 11.98 20.79
C ASN A 343 -6.46 13.46 21.04
N GLU A 344 -6.31 14.36 20.06
CA GLU A 344 -6.60 15.80 20.23
C GLU A 344 -8.02 16.19 19.78
N ALA A 345 -8.73 15.31 19.08
CA ALA A 345 -10.11 15.53 18.61
C ALA A 345 -11.18 15.38 19.71
N GLU A 346 -10.82 14.93 20.93
CA GLU A 346 -11.76 14.84 22.06
C GLU A 346 -12.08 16.21 22.71
N GLY A 347 -11.43 17.30 22.28
CA GLY A 347 -11.63 18.64 22.84
C GLY A 347 -12.60 19.55 22.07
N LEU A 348 -13.14 19.11 20.93
CA LEU A 348 -14.05 19.90 20.09
C LEU A 348 -15.39 19.18 19.90
N VAL A 349 -16.19 19.14 20.96
CA VAL A 349 -17.64 18.91 20.91
C VAL A 349 -18.36 19.94 21.75
#